data_AF-A0A0S2JKT2-F1
#
_entry.id   AF-A0A0S2JKT2-F1
#
_cell.length_a   1.000
_cell.length_b   1.000
_cell.length_c   1.000
_cell.angle_alpha   90.00
_cell.angle_beta   90.00
_cell.angle_gamma   90.00
#
_symmetry.space_group_name_H-M   'P 1'
#
loop_
_entity.id
_entity.type
_entity.pdbx_description
1 polymer ?
#
loop_
_entity_poly.entity_id
_entity_poly.type
_entity_poly.pdbx_seq_one_letter_code
_entity_poly.pdbx_strand_id
1 'polypeptide(L)'
;MKFAVVVETASLSESELGKYCRTKGLFIDQVKQWKQQCIQGFQSNEQQNKTIKQQAKEDKAEIKSLKKDLRYKEKALAETAALLVLRKKLKAFYGE
;
A
#
# COMPACT_ATOMS: atom_id res chain seq x y z
N MET A 1 -17.78 -19.71 9.79
CA MET A 1 -17.84 -20.46 11.07
C MET A 1 -16.57 -20.37 11.92
N LYS A 2 -15.34 -20.46 11.37
CA LYS A 2 -14.09 -20.45 12.18
C LYS A 2 -13.96 -19.24 13.11
N PHE A 3 -14.28 -18.04 12.63
CA PHE A 3 -14.24 -16.82 13.45
C PHE A 3 -15.21 -16.86 14.64
N ALA A 4 -16.46 -17.30 14.43
CA ALA A 4 -17.44 -17.43 15.50
C ALA A 4 -16.97 -18.38 16.61
N VAL A 5 -16.37 -19.51 16.23
CA VAL A 5 -15.76 -20.46 17.18
C VAL A 5 -14.63 -19.81 17.96
N VAL A 6 -13.74 -19.03 17.32
CA VAL A 6 -12.64 -18.33 18.01
C VAL A 6 -13.17 -17.26 18.99
N VAL A 7 -14.27 -16.58 18.66
CA VAL A 7 -14.91 -15.57 19.53
C VAL A 7 -15.60 -16.23 20.72
N GLU A 8 -16.41 -17.26 20.49
CA GLU A 8 -17.12 -18.00 21.56
C GLU A 8 -16.15 -18.69 22.52
N THR A 9 -15.00 -19.14 22.03
CA THR A 9 -13.96 -19.81 22.84
C THR A 9 -12.93 -18.84 23.43
N ALA A 10 -13.05 -17.53 23.18
CA ALA A 10 -12.09 -16.55 23.67
C ALA A 10 -12.12 -16.41 25.21
N SER A 11 -13.30 -16.55 25.82
CA SER A 11 -13.54 -16.39 27.26
C SER A 11 -13.63 -17.72 28.04
N LEU A 12 -13.57 -18.86 27.36
CA LEU A 12 -13.69 -20.18 27.99
C LEU A 12 -12.37 -20.63 28.63
N SER A 13 -12.46 -21.26 29.80
CA SER A 13 -11.35 -22.00 30.41
C SER A 13 -11.02 -23.28 29.64
N GLU A 14 -9.86 -23.91 29.88
CA GLU A 14 -9.47 -25.14 29.16
C GLU A 14 -10.46 -26.29 29.34
N SER A 15 -11.09 -26.40 30.52
CA SER A 15 -12.12 -27.41 30.82
C SER A 15 -13.40 -27.16 30.00
N GLU A 16 -13.80 -25.90 29.88
CA GLU A 16 -14.99 -25.49 29.12
C GLU A 16 -14.75 -25.59 27.61
N LEU A 17 -13.54 -25.29 27.16
CA LEU A 17 -13.11 -25.48 25.77
C LEU A 17 -13.23 -26.95 25.36
N GLY A 18 -12.78 -27.87 26.23
CA GLY A 18 -12.90 -29.30 25.99
C GLY A 18 -14.35 -29.78 25.90
N LYS A 19 -15.24 -29.26 26.77
CA LYS A 19 -16.69 -29.52 26.68
C LYS A 19 -17.27 -28.98 25.38
N TYR A 20 -17.02 -27.71 25.06
CA TYR A 20 -17.47 -27.06 23.84
C TYR A 20 -17.05 -27.83 22.58
N CYS A 21 -15.78 -28.25 22.52
CA CYS A 21 -15.22 -29.02 21.42
C CYS A 21 -15.94 -30.37 21.25
N ARG A 22 -16.27 -31.08 22.33
CA ARG A 22 -17.04 -32.33 22.29
C ARG A 22 -18.47 -32.12 21.80
N THR A 23 -19.15 -31.06 22.25
CA THR A 23 -20.53 -30.77 21.84
C THR A 23 -20.64 -30.33 20.38
N LYS A 24 -19.61 -29.64 19.86
CA LYS A 24 -19.57 -29.11 18.49
C LYS A 24 -18.85 -30.02 17.49
N GLY A 25 -18.26 -31.14 17.92
CA GLY A 25 -17.50 -32.05 17.07
C GLY A 25 -16.19 -31.45 16.55
N LEU A 26 -15.52 -30.62 17.35
CA LEU A 26 -14.29 -29.92 16.99
C LEU A 26 -13.09 -30.45 17.78
N PHE A 27 -11.90 -30.37 17.19
CA PHE A 27 -10.65 -30.67 17.89
C PHE A 27 -10.10 -29.41 18.55
N ILE A 28 -9.65 -29.55 19.81
CA ILE A 28 -9.07 -28.45 20.59
C ILE A 28 -7.89 -27.81 19.85
N ASP A 29 -7.04 -28.63 19.21
CA ASP A 29 -5.88 -28.14 18.46
C ASP A 29 -6.28 -27.29 17.25
N GLN A 30 -7.39 -27.62 16.57
CA GLN A 30 -7.90 -26.79 15.47
C GLN A 30 -8.37 -25.42 15.97
N VAL A 31 -9.05 -25.37 17.12
CA VAL A 31 -9.49 -24.11 17.73
C VAL A 31 -8.29 -23.25 18.16
N LYS A 32 -7.28 -23.87 18.77
CA LYS A 32 -6.02 -23.20 19.14
C LYS A 32 -5.30 -22.65 17.92
N GLN A 33 -5.20 -23.43 16.84
CA GLN A 33 -4.59 -23.01 15.59
C GLN A 33 -5.34 -21.82 14.97
N TRP A 34 -6.67 -21.84 14.94
CA TRP A 34 -7.45 -20.71 14.42
C TRP A 34 -7.32 -19.45 15.29
N LYS A 35 -7.27 -19.60 16.62
CA LYS A 35 -7.01 -18.46 17.53
C LYS A 35 -5.66 -17.82 17.24
N GLN A 36 -4.61 -18.65 17.08
CA GLN A 36 -3.28 -18.18 16.75
C GLN A 36 -3.22 -17.51 15.37
N GLN A 37 -3.86 -18.10 14.36
CA GLN A 37 -3.94 -17.52 13.02
C GLN A 37 -4.69 -16.18 13.01
N CYS A 38 -5.74 -16.03 13.81
CA CYS A 38 -6.43 -14.75 13.94
C CYS A 38 -5.49 -13.68 14.50
N ILE A 39 -4.81 -13.97 15.61
CA ILE A 39 -3.89 -13.01 16.26
C ILE A 39 -2.73 -12.64 15.33
N GLN A 40 -2.10 -13.63 14.69
CA GLN A 40 -1.00 -13.39 13.75
C GLN A 40 -1.46 -12.61 12.51
N GLY A 41 -2.67 -12.89 12.00
CA GLY A 41 -3.27 -12.14 10.90
C GLY A 41 -3.45 -10.66 11.20
N PHE A 42 -3.87 -10.31 12.42
CA PHE A 42 -3.98 -8.91 12.85
C PHE A 42 -2.61 -8.22 12.97
N GLN A 43 -1.63 -8.89 13.56
CA GLN A 43 -0.27 -8.35 13.72
C GLN A 43 0.43 -8.14 12.36
N SER A 44 0.28 -9.09 11.44
CA SER A 44 0.83 -9.00 10.08
C SER A 44 0.20 -7.83 9.30
N ASN A 45 -1.12 -7.63 9.43
CA ASN A 45 -1.83 -6.57 8.74
C ASN A 45 -1.47 -5.17 9.27
N GLU A 46 -1.25 -5.01 10.58
CA GLU A 46 -0.81 -3.74 11.15
C GLU A 46 0.60 -3.35 10.65
N GLN A 47 1.54 -4.30 10.66
CA GLN A 47 2.90 -4.06 10.18
C GLN A 47 2.91 -3.76 8.67
N GLN A 48 2.12 -4.49 7.89
CA GLN A 48 1.97 -4.25 6.45
C GLN A 48 1.33 -2.89 6.14
N ASN A 49 0.35 -2.45 6.94
CA ASN A 49 -0.23 -1.12 6.76
C ASN A 49 0.76 0.01 7.09
N LYS A 50 1.63 -0.19 8.10
CA LYS A 50 2.69 0.78 8.41
C LYS A 50 3.70 0.91 7.27
N THR A 51 4.14 -0.21 6.70
CA THR A 51 5.08 -0.20 5.56
C THR A 51 4.46 0.41 4.31
N ILE A 52 3.21 0.05 3.98
CA ILE A 52 2.47 0.64 2.85
C ILE A 52 2.33 2.16 3.00
N LYS A 53 1.97 2.64 4.20
CA LYS A 53 1.83 4.09 4.45
C LYS A 53 3.16 4.83 4.31
N GLN A 54 4.25 4.24 4.77
CA GLN A 54 5.58 4.83 4.64
C GLN A 54 6.00 4.89 3.16
N GLN A 55 5.85 3.78 2.43
CA GLN A 55 6.14 3.73 1.00
C GLN A 55 5.32 4.75 0.21
N ALA A 56 4.01 4.84 0.47
CA ALA A 56 3.15 5.81 -0.22
C ALA A 56 3.55 7.26 0.04
N LYS A 57 4.13 7.57 1.21
CA LYS A 57 4.66 8.90 1.53
C LYS A 57 5.94 9.20 0.75
N GLU A 58 6.83 8.23 0.67
CA GLU A 58 8.09 8.32 -0.08
C GLU A 58 7.82 8.47 -1.58
N ASP A 59 6.99 7.60 -2.15
CA ASP A 59 6.58 7.65 -3.56
C ASP A 59 5.94 9.01 -3.91
N LYS A 60 5.08 9.53 -3.02
CA LYS A 60 4.44 10.84 -3.24
C LYS A 60 5.46 11.98 -3.25
N ALA A 61 6.48 11.91 -2.40
CA ALA A 61 7.55 12.90 -2.36
C ALA A 61 8.41 12.82 -3.64
N GLU A 62 8.75 11.62 -4.08
CA GLU A 62 9.50 11.37 -5.31
C GLU A 62 8.73 11.85 -6.54
N ILE A 63 7.44 11.49 -6.67
CA ILE A 63 6.57 11.95 -7.75
C ILE A 63 6.52 13.48 -7.80
N LYS A 64 6.45 14.16 -6.64
CA LYS A 64 6.44 15.62 -6.59
C LYS A 64 7.77 16.21 -7.08
N SER A 65 8.88 15.61 -6.69
CA SER A 65 10.22 16.02 -7.14
C SER A 65 10.38 15.84 -8.65
N LEU A 66 10.07 14.63 -9.15
CA LEU A 66 10.15 14.31 -10.58
C LEU A 66 9.26 15.22 -11.42
N LYS A 67 8.03 15.50 -10.97
CA LYS A 67 7.12 16.44 -11.66
C LYS A 67 7.69 17.86 -11.71
N LYS A 68 8.38 18.31 -10.66
CA LYS A 68 9.01 19.63 -10.61
C LYS A 68 10.16 19.70 -11.62
N ASP A 69 11.03 18.70 -11.64
CA ASP A 69 12.16 18.64 -12.58
C ASP A 69 11.70 18.56 -14.03
N LEU A 70 10.65 17.76 -14.29
CA LEU A 70 10.04 17.65 -15.61
C LEU A 70 9.52 19.01 -16.10
N ARG A 71 8.82 19.77 -15.25
CA ARG A 71 8.35 21.13 -15.59
C ARG A 71 9.48 22.09 -15.95
N TYR A 72 10.60 22.05 -15.22
CA TYR A 72 11.75 22.90 -15.55
C TYR A 72 12.36 22.53 -16.90
N LYS A 73 12.50 21.23 -17.16
CA LYS A 73 13.03 20.73 -18.45
C LYS A 73 12.11 21.09 -19.60
N GLU A 74 10.80 20.94 -19.45
CA GLU A 74 9.81 21.35 -20.45
C GLU A 74 9.86 22.86 -20.72
N LYS A 75 10.02 23.69 -19.69
CA LYS A 75 10.15 25.14 -19.86
C LYS A 75 11.40 25.52 -20.66
N ALA A 76 12.55 24.96 -20.30
CA ALA A 76 13.81 25.19 -21.02
C ALA A 76 13.72 24.69 -22.48
N LEU A 77 13.06 23.56 -22.70
CA LEU A 77 12.80 23.02 -24.04
C LEU A 77 11.89 23.96 -24.86
N ALA A 78 10.83 24.49 -24.26
CA ALA A 78 9.92 25.43 -24.90
C ALA A 78 10.60 26.75 -25.27
N GLU A 79 11.43 27.31 -24.37
CA GLU A 79 12.24 28.49 -24.65
C GLU A 79 13.19 28.26 -25.83
N THR A 80 13.88 27.11 -25.85
CA THR A 80 14.76 26.73 -26.96
C THR A 80 14.00 26.59 -28.28
N ALA A 81 12.85 25.92 -28.26
CA ALA A 81 12.00 25.77 -29.44
C ALA A 81 11.51 27.13 -29.97
N ALA A 82 11.11 28.04 -29.08
CA ALA A 82 10.71 29.40 -29.45
C ALA A 82 11.85 30.18 -30.11
N LEU A 83 13.08 30.11 -29.55
CA LEU A 83 14.26 30.75 -30.15
C LEU A 83 14.57 30.18 -31.55
N LEU A 84 14.47 28.87 -31.74
CA LEU A 84 14.67 28.23 -33.05
C LEU A 84 13.64 28.71 -34.07
N VAL A 85 12.36 28.80 -33.67
CA VAL A 85 11.29 29.30 -34.54
C VAL A 85 11.52 30.77 -34.91
N LEU A 86 11.88 31.62 -33.96
CA LEU A 86 12.18 33.03 -34.22
C LEU A 86 13.38 33.18 -35.16
N ARG A 87 14.45 32.41 -34.96
CA ARG A 87 15.62 32.41 -35.86
C ARG A 87 15.24 32.01 -37.28
N LYS A 88 14.39 30.98 -37.43
CA LYS A 88 13.91 30.54 -38.75
C LYS A 88 13.08 31.63 -39.43
N LYS A 89 12.18 32.29 -38.69
CA LYS A 89 11.38 33.41 -39.23
C LYS A 89 12.26 34.56 -39.68
N LEU A 90 13.24 34.96 -38.86
CA LEU A 90 14.15 36.05 -39.19
C LEU A 90 14.94 35.77 -40.46
N LYS A 91 15.50 34.56 -40.61
CA LYS A 91 16.16 34.13 -41.86
C LYS A 91 15.23 34.21 -43.07
N ALA A 92 13.97 33.83 -42.92
CA ALA A 92 12.98 33.91 -44.00
C ALA A 92 12.64 35.36 -44.39
N PHE A 93 12.68 36.30 -43.43
CA PHE A 93 12.44 37.72 -43.71
C PHE A 93 13.61 38.40 -44.42
N TYR A 94 14.84 38.11 -44.03
CA TYR A 94 16.02 38.82 -44.56
C TYR A 94 16.66 38.14 -45.78
N GLY A 95 16.36 36.87 -46.06
CA GLY A 95 17.00 36.11 -47.14
C GLY A 95 18.45 35.80 -46.81
N GLU A 96 18.73 34.54 -46.50
CA GLU A 96 20.02 33.96 -46.05
C GLU A 96 20.96 34.82 -45.19
#